data_AF-A0A4R7UD18-F1
#
_entry.id   AF-A0A4R7UD18-F1
#
_cell.length_a   1.000
_cell.length_b   1.000
_cell.length_c   1.000
_cell.angle_alpha   90.00
_cell.angle_beta   90.00
_cell.angle_gamma   90.00
#
_symmetry.space_group_name_H-M   'P 1'
#
loop_
_entity.id
_entity.type
_entity.pdbx_description
1 polymer ?
#
loop_
_entity_poly.entity_id
_entity_poly.type
_entity_poly.pdbx_seq_one_letter_code
_entity_poly.pdbx_strand_id
1 'polypeptide(L)'
;MKKIKKTYNDDLSFDDKMHLIYDKVRRKFLISKIFFISFSMLSIVLSALIVVLNLYSIRWNEYPEQTMVYFIAMALITSILTFIISIQSFLNISNRKNKIKENIVKTSELILELEEKTDLSQEDLDNINELLN
;
A
#
# COMPACT_ATOMS: atom_id res chain seq x y z
N MET A 1 -25.91 -12.43 13.88
CA MET A 1 -26.02 -11.30 12.93
C MET A 1 -25.99 -9.97 13.68
N LYS A 2 -24.85 -9.26 13.68
CA LYS A 2 -24.76 -7.92 14.28
C LYS A 2 -25.37 -6.89 13.32
N LYS A 3 -26.54 -6.35 13.65
CA LYS A 3 -27.10 -5.17 12.99
C LYS A 3 -26.17 -3.98 13.27
N ILE A 4 -25.39 -3.57 12.27
CA ILE A 4 -24.70 -2.28 12.29
C ILE A 4 -25.80 -1.23 12.07
N LYS A 5 -26.20 -0.56 13.15
CA LYS A 5 -27.11 0.58 13.15
C LYS A 5 -26.47 1.67 12.26
N LYS A 6 -27.03 1.86 11.07
CA LYS A 6 -26.76 3.02 10.22
C LYS A 6 -27.61 4.17 10.77
N THR A 7 -27.11 4.84 11.81
CA THR A 7 -27.67 6.11 12.26
C THR A 7 -26.84 7.19 11.56
N TYR A 8 -27.26 7.57 10.36
CA TYR A 8 -26.72 8.74 9.68
C TYR A 8 -27.43 9.94 10.31
N ASN A 9 -26.68 10.74 11.06
CA ASN A 9 -27.17 11.94 11.72
C ASN A 9 -27.10 13.06 10.67
N ASP A 10 -28.24 13.43 10.07
CA ASP A 10 -28.28 14.44 9.01
C ASP A 10 -27.98 15.86 9.53
N ASP A 11 -28.01 16.08 10.85
CA ASP A 11 -27.79 17.37 11.53
C ASP A 11 -26.31 17.79 11.75
N LEU A 12 -25.34 17.00 11.27
CA LEU A 12 -23.92 17.34 11.42
C LEU A 12 -23.49 18.43 10.42
N SER A 13 -22.71 19.43 10.88
CA SER A 13 -22.07 20.44 10.03
C SER A 13 -21.21 19.76 8.94
N PHE A 14 -21.07 20.43 7.79
CA PHE A 14 -20.20 19.96 6.71
C PHE A 14 -18.77 19.70 7.22
N ASP A 15 -18.25 20.57 8.09
CA ASP A 15 -16.93 20.42 8.71
C ASP A 15 -16.82 19.16 9.56
N ASP A 16 -17.87 18.85 10.35
CA ASP A 16 -17.88 17.64 11.18
C ASP A 16 -17.93 16.38 10.32
N LYS A 17 -18.69 16.39 9.21
CA LYS A 17 -18.74 15.28 8.25
C LYS A 17 -17.37 15.06 7.61
N MET A 18 -16.67 16.14 7.24
CA MET A 18 -15.33 16.08 6.66
C MET A 18 -14.29 15.55 7.66
N HIS A 19 -14.33 15.99 8.92
CA HIS A 19 -13.46 15.48 9.97
C HIS A 19 -13.64 13.97 10.20
N LEU A 20 -14.89 13.49 10.24
CA LEU A 20 -15.18 12.07 10.41
C LEU A 20 -14.68 11.21 9.24
N ILE A 21 -14.83 11.70 8.00
CA ILE A 21 -14.32 11.01 6.81
C ILE A 21 -12.79 10.99 6.84
N TYR A 22 -12.16 12.12 7.15
CA TYR A 22 -10.71 12.24 7.25
C TYR A 22 -10.15 11.25 8.27
N ASP A 23 -10.70 11.18 9.48
CA ASP A 23 -10.23 10.27 10.52
C ASP A 23 -10.40 8.80 10.14
N LYS A 24 -11.51 8.47 9.46
CA LYS A 24 -11.77 7.12 8.97
C LYS A 24 -10.75 6.70 7.90
N VAL A 25 -10.44 7.60 6.97
CA VAL A 25 -9.43 7.37 5.92
C VAL A 25 -8.04 7.27 6.53
N ARG A 26 -7.67 8.21 7.40
CA ARG A 26 -6.37 8.24 8.10
C ARG A 26 -6.14 6.97 8.91
N ARG A 27 -7.15 6.51 9.66
CA ARG A 27 -7.06 5.26 10.43
C ARG A 27 -6.88 4.04 9.52
N LYS A 28 -7.67 3.92 8.44
CA LYS A 28 -7.50 2.83 7.47
C LYS A 28 -6.11 2.84 6.83
N PHE A 29 -5.62 4.02 6.47
CA PHE A 29 -4.29 4.20 5.92
C PHE A 29 -3.19 3.79 6.91
N LEU A 30 -3.27 4.22 8.16
CA LEU A 30 -2.31 3.85 9.20
C LEU A 30 -2.29 2.35 9.45
N ILE A 31 -3.47 1.72 9.58
CA ILE A 31 -3.57 0.27 9.78
C ILE A 31 -2.94 -0.46 8.59
N SER A 32 -3.30 -0.10 7.36
CA SER A 32 -2.74 -0.72 6.15
C SER A 32 -1.22 -0.53 6.08
N LYS A 33 -0.72 0.65 6.42
CA LYS A 33 0.72 0.95 6.44
C LYS A 33 1.47 0.13 7.49
N ILE A 34 0.92 0.00 8.70
CA ILE A 34 1.50 -0.83 9.76
C ILE A 34 1.55 -2.29 9.31
N PHE A 35 0.45 -2.85 8.82
CA PHE A 35 0.43 -4.22 8.31
C PHE A 35 1.45 -4.42 7.19
N PHE A 36 1.51 -3.50 6.23
CA PHE A 36 2.47 -3.57 5.14
C PHE A 36 3.91 -3.61 5.66
N ILE A 37 4.29 -2.67 6.54
CA ILE A 37 5.63 -2.60 7.12
C ILE A 37 5.94 -3.86 7.93
N SER A 38 5.01 -4.34 8.76
CA SER A 38 5.18 -5.56 9.55
C SER A 38 5.39 -6.79 8.67
N PHE A 39 4.61 -6.96 7.61
CA PHE A 39 4.78 -8.08 6.67
C PHE A 39 6.08 -7.96 5.88
N SER A 40 6.48 -6.76 5.45
CA SER A 40 7.77 -6.55 4.80
C SER A 40 8.94 -6.91 5.72
N MET A 41 8.89 -6.49 6.99
CA MET A 41 9.92 -6.82 7.97
C MET A 41 9.97 -8.31 8.29
N LEU A 42 8.81 -8.96 8.44
CA LEU A 42 8.70 -10.41 8.64
C LEU A 42 9.28 -11.17 7.44
N SER A 43 9.00 -10.72 6.21
CA SER A 43 9.55 -11.31 4.99
C SER A 43 11.08 -11.29 4.97
N ILE A 44 11.69 -10.17 5.35
CA ILE A 44 13.15 -10.05 5.45
C ILE A 44 13.72 -11.04 6.47
N VAL A 45 13.09 -11.15 7.65
CA VAL A 45 13.50 -12.11 8.69
C VAL A 45 13.37 -13.55 8.20
N LEU A 46 12.26 -13.89 7.54
CA LEU A 46 12.05 -15.23 6.97
C LEU A 46 13.08 -15.54 5.89
N SER A 47 13.38 -14.61 4.99
CA SER A 47 14.40 -14.79 3.96
C SER A 47 15.79 -15.05 4.59
N ALA A 48 16.16 -14.29 5.62
CA ALA A 48 17.40 -14.52 6.35
C ALA A 48 17.43 -15.88 7.04
N LEU A 49 16.33 -16.27 7.69
CA LEU A 49 16.19 -17.60 8.30
C LEU A 49 16.30 -18.72 7.26
N ILE A 50 15.67 -18.59 6.10
CA ILE A 50 15.75 -19.58 5.02
C ILE A 50 17.21 -19.76 4.59
N VAL A 51 17.97 -18.68 4.42
CA VAL A 51 19.40 -18.78 4.09
C VAL A 51 20.17 -19.51 5.19
N VAL A 52 19.97 -19.13 6.45
CA VAL A 52 20.62 -19.78 7.61
C VAL A 52 20.25 -21.27 7.71
N LEU A 53 18.97 -21.61 7.54
CA LEU A 53 18.49 -22.99 7.58
C LEU A 53 19.09 -23.81 6.44
N ASN A 54 19.15 -23.28 5.22
CA ASN A 54 19.79 -23.98 4.10
C ASN A 54 21.28 -24.19 4.36
N LEU A 55 21.99 -23.20 4.91
CA LEU A 55 23.40 -23.35 5.29
C LEU A 55 23.61 -24.37 6.42
N TYR A 56 22.71 -24.39 7.39
CA TYR A 56 22.70 -25.37 8.46
C TYR A 56 22.47 -26.79 7.92
N SER A 57 21.50 -26.96 7.02
CA SER A 57 21.22 -28.23 6.34
C SER A 57 22.41 -28.72 5.53
N ILE A 58 23.20 -27.82 4.94
CA ILE A 58 24.46 -28.18 4.26
C ILE A 58 25.50 -28.71 5.25
N ARG A 59 25.65 -28.05 6.41
CA ARG A 59 26.69 -28.40 7.40
C ARG A 59 26.43 -29.75 8.08
N TRP A 60 25.17 -30.04 8.40
CA TRP A 60 24.77 -31.25 9.13
C TRP A 60 24.14 -32.29 8.22
N ASN A 61 24.44 -32.24 6.93
CA ASN A 61 23.89 -33.17 5.95
C ASN A 61 24.55 -34.55 6.06
N GLU A 62 23.75 -35.60 6.24
CA GLU A 62 24.23 -36.98 6.19
C GLU A 62 24.54 -37.42 4.74
N TYR A 63 23.89 -36.81 3.74
CA TYR A 63 24.06 -37.14 2.31
C TYR A 63 24.45 -35.92 1.47
N PRO A 64 25.64 -35.34 1.68
CA PRO A 64 26.07 -34.09 1.04
C PRO A 64 26.16 -34.21 -0.49
N GLU A 65 26.66 -35.33 -1.02
CA GLU A 65 26.86 -35.47 -2.48
C GLU A 65 25.57 -35.42 -3.30
N GLN A 66 24.44 -35.79 -2.70
CA GLN A 66 23.16 -35.90 -3.42
C GLN A 66 22.28 -34.67 -3.21
N THR A 67 22.32 -34.05 -2.02
CA THR A 67 21.30 -33.06 -1.63
C THR A 67 21.84 -31.64 -1.40
N MET A 68 23.16 -31.46 -1.25
CA MET A 68 23.78 -30.15 -1.02
C MET A 68 23.48 -29.16 -2.15
N VAL A 69 23.47 -29.63 -3.40
CA VAL A 69 23.18 -28.80 -4.58
C VAL A 69 21.78 -28.18 -4.49
N TYR A 70 20.78 -28.92 -4.01
CA TYR A 70 19.42 -28.40 -3.85
C TYR A 70 19.34 -27.31 -2.78
N PHE A 71 20.01 -27.48 -1.64
CA PHE A 71 20.02 -26.46 -0.58
C PHE A 71 20.71 -25.16 -1.03
N ILE A 72 21.81 -25.26 -1.78
CA ILE A 72 22.49 -24.09 -2.35
C ILE A 72 21.58 -23.40 -3.37
N ALA A 73 20.96 -24.15 -4.27
CA ALA A 73 20.04 -23.61 -5.26
C ALA A 73 18.86 -22.89 -4.60
N MET A 74 18.26 -23.48 -3.57
CA MET A 74 17.15 -22.87 -2.82
C MET A 74 17.55 -21.58 -2.12
N ALA A 75 18.74 -21.54 -1.49
CA ALA A 75 19.25 -20.33 -0.86
C ALA A 75 19.46 -19.19 -1.88
N LEU A 76 20.06 -19.50 -3.03
CA LEU A 76 20.29 -18.52 -4.09
C LEU A 76 18.97 -18.00 -4.69
N ILE A 77 18.04 -18.90 -5.03
CA ILE A 77 16.72 -18.53 -5.58
C ILE A 77 15.97 -17.64 -4.58
N THR A 78 15.95 -18.01 -3.30
CA THR A 78 15.26 -17.22 -2.26
C THR A 78 15.87 -15.84 -2.12
N SER A 79 17.20 -15.72 -2.16
CA SER A 79 17.88 -14.43 -2.09
C SER A 79 17.53 -13.54 -3.29
N ILE A 80 17.55 -14.10 -4.50
CA ILE A 80 17.21 -13.36 -5.74
C ILE A 80 15.74 -12.92 -5.73
N LEU A 81 14.82 -13.80 -5.34
CA LEU A 81 13.40 -13.47 -5.23
C LEU A 81 13.16 -12.34 -4.21
N THR A 82 13.81 -12.43 -3.04
CA THR A 82 13.71 -11.39 -2.01
C THR A 82 14.19 -10.04 -2.54
N PHE A 83 15.29 -10.04 -3.29
CA PHE A 83 15.80 -8.83 -3.94
C PHE A 83 14.80 -8.23 -4.94
N ILE A 84 14.25 -9.04 -5.84
CA ILE A 84 13.26 -8.59 -6.84
C ILE A 84 12.00 -8.03 -6.15
N ILE A 85 11.48 -8.72 -5.14
CA ILE A 85 10.29 -8.27 -4.37
C ILE A 85 10.56 -6.92 -3.70
N SER A 86 11.78 -6.70 -3.19
CA SER A 86 12.16 -5.43 -2.57
C SER A 86 12.17 -4.28 -3.58
N ILE A 87 12.72 -4.48 -4.78
CA ILE A 87 12.69 -3.50 -5.88
C ILE A 87 11.25 -3.21 -6.30
N GLN A 88 10.45 -4.24 -6.52
CA GLN A 88 9.06 -4.09 -6.94
C GLN A 88 8.25 -3.30 -5.90
N SER A 89 8.46 -3.60 -4.62
CA SER A 89 7.82 -2.88 -3.51
C SER A 89 8.23 -1.41 -3.49
N PHE A 90 9.52 -1.11 -3.69
CA PHE A 90 10.03 0.25 -3.77
C PHE A 90 9.41 1.04 -4.93
N LEU A 91 9.38 0.45 -6.14
CA LEU A 91 8.81 1.09 -7.32
C LEU A 91 7.29 1.32 -7.18
N ASN A 92 6.55 0.35 -6.61
CA ASN A 92 5.12 0.51 -6.36
C ASN A 92 4.80 1.65 -5.38
N ILE A 93 5.60 1.81 -4.33
CA ILE A 93 5.45 2.92 -3.39
C ILE A 93 5.73 4.25 -4.09
N SER A 94 6.78 4.32 -4.90
CA SER A 94 7.14 5.51 -5.68
C SER A 94 6.00 5.92 -6.64
N ASN A 95 5.48 4.96 -7.41
CA ASN A 95 4.40 5.21 -8.37
C ASN A 95 3.10 5.65 -7.67
N ARG A 96 2.73 5.02 -6.56
CA ARG A 96 1.55 5.43 -5.77
C ARG A 96 1.71 6.84 -5.20
N LYS A 97 2.89 7.19 -4.70
CA LYS A 97 3.18 8.53 -4.20
C LYS A 97 3.03 9.57 -5.30
N ASN A 98 3.55 9.29 -6.49
CA ASN A 98 3.47 10.21 -7.63
C ASN A 98 2.02 10.38 -8.09
N LYS A 99 1.25 9.30 -8.21
CA LYS A 99 -0.17 9.37 -8.59
C LYS A 99 -1.01 10.17 -7.58
N ILE A 100 -0.78 9.98 -6.29
CA ILE A 100 -1.46 10.77 -5.25
C ILE A 100 -1.08 12.25 -5.36
N LYS A 101 0.20 12.56 -5.58
CA LYS A 101 0.65 13.94 -5.76
C LYS A 101 -0.01 14.60 -6.98
N GLU A 102 -0.08 13.90 -8.10
CA GLU A 102 -0.74 14.37 -9.31
C GLU A 102 -2.24 14.64 -9.08
N ASN A 103 -2.94 13.73 -8.41
CA ASN A 103 -4.35 13.91 -8.08
C ASN A 103 -4.58 15.11 -7.16
N ILE A 104 -3.70 15.35 -6.17
CA ILE A 104 -3.78 16.53 -5.30
C ILE A 104 -3.61 17.81 -6.11
N VAL A 105 -2.65 17.85 -7.04
CA VAL A 105 -2.41 19.02 -7.90
C VAL A 105 -3.64 19.31 -8.78
N LYS A 106 -4.16 18.30 -9.49
CA LYS A 106 -5.36 18.43 -10.31
C LYS A 106 -6.57 18.89 -9.52
N THR A 107 -6.75 18.36 -8.31
CA THR A 107 -7.86 18.76 -7.44
C THR A 107 -7.68 20.21 -6.98
N SER A 108 -6.45 20.65 -6.66
CA SER A 108 -6.20 22.03 -6.27
C SER A 108 -6.38 23.03 -7.42
N GLU A 109 -6.01 22.65 -8.65
CA GLU A 109 -6.22 23.46 -9.85
C GLU A 109 -7.71 23.67 -10.10
N LEU A 110 -8.53 22.61 -10.03
CA LEU A 110 -9.97 22.76 -10.16
C LEU A 110 -10.59 23.61 -9.05
N ILE A 111 -10.15 23.47 -7.79
CA ILE A 111 -10.68 24.32 -6.71
C ILE A 111 -10.43 25.80 -7.02
N LEU A 112 -9.24 26.15 -7.53
CA LEU A 112 -8.92 27.52 -7.93
C LEU A 112 -9.77 28.00 -9.10
N GLU A 113 -9.95 27.17 -10.13
CA GLU A 113 -10.82 27.48 -11.28
C GLU A 113 -12.29 27.69 -10.87
N LEU A 114 -12.76 26.92 -9.89
CA LEU A 114 -14.12 27.02 -9.35
C LEU A 114 -14.30 28.23 -8.42
N GLU A 115 -13.25 28.67 -7.72
CA GLU A 115 -13.27 29.88 -6.90
C GLU A 115 -13.27 31.16 -7.74
N GLU A 116 -12.63 31.16 -8.92
CA GLU A 116 -12.61 32.32 -9.84
C GLU A 116 -13.89 32.44 -10.69
N LYS A 117 -14.63 31.35 -10.92
CA LYS A 117 -15.86 31.35 -11.73
C LYS A 117 -17.11 31.62 -10.88
N THR A 118 -17.94 32.58 -11.31
CA THR A 118 -19.24 32.87 -10.68
C THR A 118 -20.37 31.93 -11.10
N ASP A 119 -20.23 31.20 -12.21
CA ASP A 119 -21.21 30.22 -12.71
C ASP A 119 -20.51 28.93 -13.15
N LEU A 120 -21.09 27.79 -12.79
CA LEU A 120 -20.58 26.45 -13.13
C LEU A 120 -21.14 26.00 -14.48
N SER A 121 -20.27 25.61 -15.41
CA SER A 121 -20.68 24.98 -16.67
C SER A 121 -20.88 23.47 -16.53
N GLN A 122 -21.55 22.86 -17.50
CA GLN A 122 -21.68 21.39 -17.58
C GLN A 122 -20.32 20.69 -17.69
N GLU A 123 -19.34 21.32 -18.35
CA GLU A 123 -17.98 20.81 -18.48
C GLU A 123 -17.26 20.79 -17.12
N ASP A 124 -17.49 21.79 -16.27
CA ASP A 124 -16.95 21.81 -14.90
C ASP A 124 -17.54 20.66 -14.05
N LEU A 125 -18.83 20.35 -14.23
CA LEU A 125 -19.48 19.23 -13.54
C LEU A 125 -18.96 17.86 -14.02
N ASP A 126 -18.67 17.73 -15.32
CA ASP A 126 -18.11 16.51 -15.89
C ASP A 126 -16.66 16.29 -15.40
N ASN A 127 -15.85 17.35 -15.33
CA ASN A 127 -14.49 17.29 -14.79
C ASN A 127 -14.46 16.90 -13.30
N ILE A 128 -15.41 17.39 -12.49
CA ILE A 128 -15.56 16.99 -11.09
C ILE A 128 -15.93 15.50 -10.98
N ASN A 129 -16.85 15.02 -11.83
CA ASN A 129 -17.23 13.61 -11.85
C ASN A 129 -16.11 12.69 -12.31
N GLU A 130 -15.22 13.14 -13.19
CA GLU A 130 -14.05 12.38 -13.62
C GLU A 130 -13.03 12.19 -12.49
N LEU A 131 -12.84 13.19 -11.62
CA LEU A 131 -11.93 13.07 -10.47
C LEU A 131 -12.49 12.27 -9.29
N LEU A 132 -13.82 12.16 -9.18
CA LEU A 132 -14.48 11.44 -8.10
C LEU A 132 -14.57 9.92 -8.34
N ASN A 133 -14.40 9.47 -9.59
CA ASN A 133 -14.37 8.05 -9.99
C ASN A 133 -12.96 7.45 -9.99
#